data_AF-A0A2E4PQI1-F1
#
_entry.id   AF-A0A2E4PQI1-F1
#
_cell.length_a   1.000
_cell.length_b   1.000
_cell.length_c   1.000
_cell.angle_alpha   90.00
_cell.angle_beta   90.00
_cell.angle_gamma   90.00
#
_symmetry.space_group_name_H-M   'P 1'
#
loop_
_entity.id
_entity.type
_entity.pdbx_description
1 polymer ?
#
loop_
_entity_poly.entity_id
_entity_poly.type
_entity_poly.pdbx_seq_one_letter_code
_entity_poly.pdbx_strand_id
1 'polypeptide(L)'
;MAEKKVTKNDGEKKTPLKRVVKKDAPKKAEPKKAAVKKADSFAVIATGGKQYIVREGDALNVEKLDGEHKEGAKIEFTKVLLVDDGKTTTVGDPTISGVKVTAEFAENARERKISVIRFRSKSRYFKNRGHRQPYTRVKITKIG
;
A
#
# COMPACT_ATOMS: atom_id res chain seq x y z
N MET A 1 29.07 -37.76 -72.05
CA MET A 1 29.92 -36.64 -72.53
C MET A 1 29.50 -35.38 -71.79
N ALA A 2 30.48 -34.69 -71.18
CA ALA A 2 30.54 -33.29 -70.74
C ALA A 2 29.37 -32.70 -69.91
N GLU A 3 29.49 -32.36 -68.62
CA GLU A 3 30.38 -31.43 -67.89
C GLU A 3 29.75 -30.05 -67.56
N LYS A 4 30.06 -29.63 -66.32
CA LYS A 4 30.07 -28.30 -65.67
C LYS A 4 28.81 -27.87 -64.90
N LYS A 5 28.89 -27.18 -63.75
CA LYS A 5 29.90 -26.90 -62.69
C LYS A 5 29.18 -25.90 -61.72
N VAL A 6 29.72 -25.69 -60.51
CA VAL A 6 29.48 -24.52 -59.59
C VAL A 6 28.22 -24.67 -58.70
N THR A 7 28.20 -24.60 -57.35
CA THR A 7 29.12 -24.19 -56.25
C THR A 7 28.61 -24.79 -54.93
N LYS A 8 29.47 -25.40 -54.09
CA LYS A 8 30.00 -24.87 -52.80
C LYS A 8 28.98 -24.19 -51.88
N ASN A 9 28.73 -24.79 -50.73
CA ASN A 9 29.03 -24.24 -49.38
C ASN A 9 28.35 -25.18 -48.36
N ASP A 10 29.12 -26.02 -47.70
CA ASP A 10 29.84 -25.74 -46.45
C ASP A 10 28.93 -25.93 -45.24
N GLY A 11 29.36 -26.89 -44.41
CA GLY A 11 28.58 -27.49 -43.36
C GLY A 11 27.92 -26.49 -42.43
N GLU A 12 26.77 -26.91 -41.91
CA GLU A 12 26.10 -26.30 -40.77
C GLU A 12 27.08 -26.29 -39.59
N LYS A 13 27.86 -25.20 -39.52
CA LYS A 13 28.63 -24.85 -38.34
C LYS A 13 27.61 -24.69 -37.23
N LYS A 14 27.55 -25.68 -36.33
CA LYS A 14 27.08 -25.52 -34.96
C LYS A 14 27.71 -24.26 -34.41
N THR A 15 26.97 -23.17 -34.46
CA THR A 15 27.44 -21.89 -33.94
C THR A 15 27.33 -22.01 -32.42
N PRO A 16 28.43 -21.83 -31.67
CA PRO A 16 28.37 -21.96 -30.22
C PRO A 16 27.38 -20.94 -29.67
N LEU A 17 26.52 -21.38 -28.75
CA LEU A 17 25.62 -20.53 -27.99
C LEU A 17 26.44 -19.38 -27.41
N LYS A 18 26.39 -18.21 -28.04
CA LYS A 18 26.95 -16.99 -27.48
C LYS A 18 26.18 -16.74 -26.20
N ARG A 19 26.86 -16.91 -25.07
CA ARG A 19 26.45 -16.45 -23.74
C ARG A 19 26.11 -14.97 -23.89
N VAL A 20 24.82 -14.65 -24.03
CA VAL A 20 24.35 -13.27 -24.04
C VAL A 20 24.66 -12.73 -22.65
N VAL A 21 25.68 -11.87 -22.63
CA VAL A 21 26.07 -11.04 -21.52
C VAL A 21 24.81 -10.43 -20.91
N LYS A 22 24.65 -10.57 -19.60
CA LYS A 22 23.65 -9.86 -18.80
C LYS A 22 23.72 -8.39 -19.23
N LYS A 23 22.73 -7.91 -19.98
CA LYS A 23 22.46 -6.48 -20.04
C LYS A 23 21.84 -6.16 -18.69
N ASP A 24 22.61 -5.47 -17.86
CA ASP A 24 22.16 -4.88 -16.62
C ASP A 24 20.80 -4.22 -16.87
N ALA A 25 19.82 -4.65 -16.09
CA ALA A 25 18.50 -4.04 -16.07
C ALA A 25 18.68 -2.53 -15.85
N PRO A 26 17.95 -1.66 -16.58
CA PRO A 26 17.95 -0.25 -16.24
C PRO A 26 17.45 -0.14 -14.80
N LYS A 27 18.36 0.24 -13.92
CA LYS A 27 18.15 0.47 -12.50
C LYS A 27 16.93 1.39 -12.40
N LYS A 28 15.78 0.82 -12.04
CA LYS A 28 14.55 1.56 -11.75
C LYS A 28 14.95 2.63 -10.75
N ALA A 29 14.91 3.90 -11.17
CA ALA A 29 15.16 5.01 -10.27
C ALA A 29 14.16 4.86 -9.12
N GLU A 30 14.65 4.42 -7.97
CA GLU A 30 13.88 4.43 -6.73
C GLU A 30 13.48 5.89 -6.51
N PRO A 31 12.19 6.22 -6.33
CA PRO A 31 11.81 7.58 -6.02
C PRO A 31 12.54 7.94 -4.72
N LYS A 32 13.39 8.97 -4.80
CA LYS A 32 14.16 9.50 -3.68
C LYS A 32 13.19 9.68 -2.52
N LYS A 33 13.35 8.88 -1.45
CA LYS A 33 12.58 9.04 -0.22
C LYS A 33 12.82 10.46 0.26
N ALA A 34 11.83 11.34 0.10
CA ALA A 34 11.81 12.61 0.80
C ALA A 34 11.92 12.25 2.28
N ALA A 35 13.00 12.70 2.92
CA ALA A 35 13.23 12.50 4.34
C ALA A 35 12.13 13.27 5.10
N VAL A 36 11.03 12.58 5.39
CA VAL A 36 9.98 13.08 6.28
C VAL A 36 10.63 13.24 7.65
N LYS A 37 10.79 14.48 8.10
CA LYS A 37 11.20 14.77 9.48
C LYS A 37 10.19 14.06 10.39
N LYS A 38 10.61 13.00 11.09
CA LYS A 38 9.77 12.37 12.10
C LYS A 38 9.59 13.39 13.22
N ALA A 39 8.36 13.87 13.40
CA ALA A 39 7.98 14.47 14.66
C ALA A 39 7.99 13.35 15.73
N ASP A 40 8.55 13.66 16.90
CA ASP A 40 8.58 12.73 18.05
C ASP A 40 7.20 12.61 18.71
N SER A 41 6.29 13.58 18.49
CA SER A 41 4.93 13.56 19.00
C SER A 41 4.03 12.62 18.19
N PHE A 42 3.23 11.81 18.89
CA PHE A 42 2.26 10.89 18.31
C PHE A 42 1.01 10.75 19.18
N ALA A 43 -0.09 10.35 18.56
CA ALA A 43 -1.32 10.00 19.26
C ALA A 43 -1.80 8.60 18.86
N VAL A 44 -2.57 7.97 19.74
CA VAL A 44 -3.28 6.72 19.44
C VAL A 44 -4.76 7.01 19.34
N ILE A 45 -5.32 6.85 18.14
CA ILE A 45 -6.74 7.07 17.87
C ILE A 45 -7.48 5.73 17.73
N ALA A 46 -8.74 5.70 18.17
CA ALA A 46 -9.62 4.56 17.98
C ALA A 46 -10.71 4.88 16.94
N THR A 47 -10.69 4.19 15.80
CA THR A 47 -11.69 4.36 14.73
C THR A 47 -11.95 3.05 14.00
N GLY A 48 -13.20 2.81 13.58
CA GLY A 48 -13.60 1.56 12.91
C GLY A 48 -13.26 0.29 13.69
N GLY A 49 -13.31 0.35 15.03
CA GLY A 49 -12.95 -0.78 15.91
C GLY A 49 -11.44 -1.11 15.96
N LYS A 50 -10.58 -0.29 15.35
CA LYS A 50 -9.11 -0.46 15.35
C LYS A 50 -8.43 0.74 16.01
N GLN A 51 -7.21 0.51 16.49
CA GLN A 51 -6.36 1.55 17.05
C GLN A 51 -5.22 1.86 16.09
N TYR A 52 -4.93 3.13 15.89
CA TYR A 52 -3.89 3.60 14.98
C TYR A 52 -2.97 4.58 15.70
N ILE A 53 -1.67 4.37 15.53
CA ILE A 53 -0.65 5.36 15.90
C ILE A 53 -0.60 6.37 14.75
N VAL A 54 -0.78 7.64 15.09
CA VAL A 54 -0.81 8.74 14.13
C VAL A 54 0.16 9.83 14.51
N ARG A 55 0.76 10.46 13.50
CA ARG A 55 1.58 11.66 13.63
C ARG A 55 1.07 12.73 12.68
N GLU A 56 1.43 13.97 12.96
CA GLU A 56 1.10 15.07 12.07
C GLU A 56 1.73 14.87 10.68
N GLY A 57 0.91 15.01 9.63
CA GLY A 57 1.32 14.79 8.25
C GLY A 57 1.22 13.34 7.76
N ASP A 58 0.93 12.36 8.63
CA ASP A 58 0.78 10.97 8.20
C ASP A 58 -0.48 10.76 7.35
N ALA A 59 -0.36 9.86 6.36
CA ALA A 59 -1.49 9.38 5.57
C ALA A 59 -1.95 8.01 6.10
N LEU A 60 -3.21 7.91 6.51
CA LEU A 60 -3.80 6.73 7.13
C LEU A 60 -4.97 6.21 6.30
N ASN A 61 -5.04 4.88 6.14
CA ASN A 61 -6.22 4.20 5.61
C ASN A 61 -7.05 3.69 6.78
N VAL A 62 -8.25 4.28 6.95
CA VAL A 62 -9.21 3.89 7.97
C VAL A 62 -10.36 3.12 7.34
N GLU A 63 -11.19 2.49 8.18
CA GLU A 63 -12.44 1.91 7.70
C GLU A 63 -13.30 2.96 6.99
N LYS A 64 -14.18 2.51 6.09
CA LYS A 64 -15.04 3.41 5.33
C LYS A 64 -15.86 4.27 6.31
N LEU A 65 -15.70 5.58 6.22
CA LEU A 65 -16.53 6.53 6.96
C LEU A 65 -17.85 6.74 6.21
N ASP A 66 -18.96 6.72 6.93
CA ASP A 66 -20.28 6.95 6.36
C ASP A 66 -20.50 8.45 6.13
N GLY A 67 -20.66 8.83 4.86
CA GLY A 67 -20.84 10.23 4.45
C GLY A 67 -20.19 10.53 3.10
N GLU A 68 -20.85 11.33 2.28
CA GLU A 68 -20.23 11.90 1.07
C GLU A 68 -19.32 13.06 1.48
N HIS A 69 -18.06 12.74 1.79
CA HIS A 69 -17.04 13.75 2.02
C HIS A 69 -16.39 14.15 0.70
N LYS A 70 -16.25 15.46 0.48
CA LYS A 70 -15.43 16.00 -0.62
C LYS A 70 -13.94 15.88 -0.26
N GLU A 71 -13.08 15.80 -1.27
CA GLU A 71 -11.64 15.90 -1.08
C GLU A 71 -11.29 17.17 -0.29
N GLY A 72 -10.44 17.04 0.74
CA GLY A 72 -10.08 18.12 1.64
C GLY A 72 -11.08 18.41 2.77
N ALA A 73 -12.18 17.67 2.88
CA ALA A 73 -13.12 17.84 3.99
C ALA A 73 -12.44 17.52 5.34
N LYS A 74 -12.72 18.35 6.35
CA LYS A 74 -12.19 18.18 7.71
C LYS A 74 -12.93 17.03 8.43
N ILE A 75 -12.18 16.08 8.95
CA ILE A 75 -12.66 14.96 9.77
C ILE A 75 -12.04 15.10 11.17
N GLU A 76 -12.87 15.03 12.20
CA GLU A 76 -12.42 15.11 13.59
C GLU A 76 -12.59 13.74 14.27
N PHE A 77 -11.50 13.21 14.82
CA PHE A 77 -11.52 12.00 15.63
C PHE A 77 -11.54 12.38 17.10
N THR A 78 -12.67 12.10 17.75
CA THR A 78 -12.90 12.39 19.18
C THR A 78 -12.40 11.31 20.13
N LYS A 79 -12.21 10.07 19.62
CA LYS A 79 -11.74 8.94 20.43
C LYS A 79 -10.22 8.85 20.38
N VAL A 80 -9.57 9.59 21.26
CA VAL A 80 -8.11 9.56 21.46
C VAL A 80 -7.80 8.84 22.76
N LEU A 81 -6.93 7.83 22.68
CA LEU A 81 -6.59 6.95 23.81
C LEU A 81 -5.30 7.41 24.51
N LEU A 82 -4.34 7.91 23.73
CA LEU A 82 -3.03 8.30 24.19
C LEU A 82 -2.51 9.46 23.35
N VAL A 83 -1.86 10.42 23.99
CA VAL A 83 -1.06 11.45 23.34
C VAL A 83 0.31 11.48 23.98
N ASP A 84 1.35 11.46 23.15
CA ASP A 84 2.73 11.58 23.56
C ASP A 84 3.37 12.74 22.81
N ASP A 85 3.92 13.70 23.54
CA ASP A 85 4.59 14.87 22.97
C ASP A 85 6.12 14.71 22.92
N GLY A 86 6.63 13.49 23.08
CA GLY A 86 8.05 13.16 23.19
C GLY A 86 8.69 13.50 24.55
N LYS A 87 7.94 14.13 25.46
CA LYS A 87 8.38 14.46 26.83
C LYS A 87 7.45 13.89 27.90
N THR A 88 6.16 14.02 27.66
CA THR A 88 5.10 13.59 28.57
C THR A 88 4.11 12.73 27.80
N THR A 89 3.83 11.55 28.34
CA THR A 89 2.81 10.63 27.82
C THR A 89 1.56 10.78 28.64
N THR A 90 0.46 11.21 28.01
CA THR A 90 -0.86 11.23 28.63
C THR A 90 -1.64 10.02 28.16
N VAL A 91 -2.07 9.18 29.11
CA VAL A 91 -2.87 7.98 28.85
C VAL A 91 -4.27 8.23 29.39
N GLY A 92 -5.28 8.00 28.55
CA GLY A 92 -6.68 8.13 28.94
C GLY A 92 -7.21 6.87 29.64
N ASP A 93 -8.32 7.04 30.36
CA ASP A 93 -9.04 5.95 31.02
C ASP A 93 -10.55 6.15 30.81
N PRO A 94 -11.19 5.63 29.74
CA PRO A 94 -10.69 4.90 28.57
C PRO A 94 -10.29 5.79 27.37
N THR A 95 -10.65 7.08 27.39
CA THR A 95 -10.28 8.09 26.36
C THR A 95 -9.88 9.38 27.05
N ILE A 96 -9.01 10.17 26.43
CA ILE A 96 -8.62 11.49 26.96
C ILE A 96 -9.73 12.50 26.63
N SER A 97 -10.32 13.12 27.65
CA SER A 97 -11.36 14.13 27.47
C SER A 97 -10.78 15.44 26.92
N GLY A 98 -11.40 16.00 25.88
CA GLY A 98 -11.05 17.33 25.35
C GLY A 98 -10.01 17.34 24.22
N VAL A 99 -9.31 16.21 24.02
CA VAL A 99 -8.33 16.02 22.94
C VAL A 99 -9.04 15.57 21.66
N LYS A 100 -8.65 16.13 20.52
CA LYS A 100 -9.19 15.82 19.20
C LYS A 100 -8.08 15.76 18.16
N VAL A 101 -8.06 14.69 17.38
CA VAL A 101 -7.19 14.59 16.22
C VAL A 101 -7.95 15.06 14.99
N THR A 102 -7.42 16.07 14.31
CA THR A 102 -7.98 16.57 13.05
C THR A 102 -7.27 15.93 11.87
N ALA A 103 -8.06 15.54 10.87
CA ALA A 103 -7.58 15.01 9.61
C ALA A 103 -8.32 15.64 8.42
N GLU A 104 -7.69 15.58 7.26
CA GLU A 104 -8.29 15.91 5.96
C GLU A 104 -8.66 14.61 5.24
N PHE A 105 -9.87 14.56 4.71
CA PHE A 105 -10.31 13.50 3.81
C PHE A 105 -9.54 13.59 2.49
N ALA A 106 -8.90 12.50 2.09
CA ALA A 106 -8.24 12.42 0.79
C ALA A 106 -9.16 11.75 -0.24
N GLU A 107 -9.50 10.48 -0.05
CA GLU A 107 -10.27 9.72 -1.03
C GLU A 107 -10.98 8.51 -0.40
N ASN A 108 -12.05 8.05 -1.07
CA ASN A 108 -12.67 6.76 -0.81
C ASN A 108 -12.24 5.77 -1.90
N ALA A 109 -11.54 4.72 -1.49
CA ALA A 109 -10.96 3.75 -2.41
C ALA A 109 -11.30 2.31 -1.99
N ARG A 110 -10.89 1.35 -2.82
CA ARG A 110 -11.05 -0.08 -2.55
C ARG A 110 -9.69 -0.74 -2.54
N GLU A 111 -9.46 -1.59 -1.55
CA GLU A 111 -8.22 -2.33 -1.43
C GLU A 111 -7.99 -3.26 -2.64
N ARG A 112 -6.77 -3.79 -2.68
CA ARG A 112 -6.40 -4.81 -3.65
C ARG A 112 -7.35 -6.01 -3.51
N LYS A 113 -7.71 -6.61 -4.64
CA LYS A 113 -8.62 -7.76 -4.67
C LYS A 113 -8.02 -8.92 -3.90
N ILE A 114 -8.70 -9.37 -2.86
CA ILE A 114 -8.41 -10.62 -2.15
C ILE A 114 -9.25 -11.73 -2.81
N SER A 115 -8.62 -12.84 -3.19
CA SER A 115 -9.32 -13.99 -3.76
C SER A 115 -9.68 -14.96 -2.64
N VAL A 116 -10.98 -15.11 -2.37
CA VAL A 116 -11.51 -16.08 -1.41
C VAL A 116 -11.93 -17.33 -2.17
N ILE A 117 -11.12 -18.38 -2.03
CA ILE A 117 -11.36 -19.68 -2.66
C ILE A 117 -11.89 -20.64 -1.61
N ARG A 118 -13.09 -21.19 -1.84
CA ARG A 118 -13.65 -22.29 -1.05
C ARG A 118 -13.63 -23.55 -1.90
N PHE A 119 -12.84 -24.53 -1.47
CA PHE A 119 -12.70 -25.82 -2.14
C PHE A 119 -13.01 -26.94 -1.16
N ARG A 120 -13.70 -27.99 -1.64
CA ARG A 120 -13.94 -29.22 -0.87
C ARG A 120 -13.51 -30.41 -1.74
N SER A 121 -12.53 -31.17 -1.25
CA SER A 121 -11.97 -32.30 -1.98
C SER A 121 -13.03 -33.35 -2.35
N LYS A 122 -12.91 -33.94 -3.56
CA LYS A 122 -13.77 -35.01 -4.11
C LYS A 122 -15.29 -34.73 -4.19
N SER A 123 -15.74 -33.54 -3.79
CA SER A 123 -17.14 -33.13 -3.81
C SER A 123 -17.54 -32.34 -5.09
N ARG A 124 -16.59 -32.13 -6.00
CA ARG A 124 -16.71 -31.20 -7.15
C ARG A 124 -17.07 -29.75 -6.76
N TYR A 125 -16.96 -29.40 -5.49
CA TYR A 125 -17.23 -28.05 -5.00
C TYR A 125 -15.97 -27.18 -5.03
N PHE A 126 -16.00 -26.18 -5.91
CA PHE A 126 -15.02 -25.11 -5.99
C PHE A 126 -15.74 -23.79 -6.22
N LYS A 127 -15.56 -22.83 -5.31
CA LYS A 127 -16.08 -21.46 -5.45
C LYS A 127 -14.93 -20.47 -5.30
N ASN A 128 -14.72 -19.66 -6.33
CA ASN A 128 -13.83 -18.52 -6.27
C ASN A 128 -14.65 -17.22 -6.21
N ARG A 129 -14.43 -16.40 -5.19
CA ARG A 129 -15.07 -15.10 -5.01
C ARG A 129 -14.00 -14.06 -4.73
N GLY A 130 -14.10 -12.89 -5.35
CA GLY A 130 -13.25 -11.76 -5.01
C GLY A 130 -13.88 -10.93 -3.89
N HIS A 131 -13.07 -10.48 -2.94
CA HIS A 131 -13.42 -9.40 -2.02
C HIS A 131 -12.50 -8.21 -2.25
N ARG A 132 -13.06 -7.00 -2.14
CA ARG A 132 -12.31 -5.74 -2.19
C ARG A 132 -12.91 -4.84 -1.12
N GLN A 133 -12.19 -4.72 -0.01
CA GLN A 133 -12.63 -3.93 1.12
C GLN A 133 -12.60 -2.43 0.77
N PRO A 134 -13.71 -1.69 0.94
CA PRO A 134 -13.68 -0.24 0.85
C PRO A 134 -12.96 0.35 2.06
N TYR A 135 -12.18 1.40 1.83
CA TYR A 135 -11.50 2.17 2.88
C TYR A 135 -11.54 3.65 2.55
N THR A 136 -11.37 4.46 3.59
CA THR A 136 -11.23 5.90 3.48
C THR A 136 -9.78 6.27 3.77
N ARG A 137 -9.17 7.04 2.88
CA ARG A 137 -7.83 7.58 3.09
C ARG A 137 -7.94 8.97 3.68
N VAL A 138 -7.23 9.20 4.78
CA VAL A 138 -7.19 10.48 5.48
C VAL A 138 -5.74 10.91 5.68
N LYS A 139 -5.52 12.22 5.76
CA LYS A 139 -4.22 12.81 6.11
C LYS A 139 -4.36 13.54 7.44
N ILE A 140 -3.52 13.21 8.41
CA ILE A 140 -3.57 13.84 9.73
C ILE A 140 -2.99 15.25 9.62
N THR A 141 -3.74 16.26 10.04
CA THR A 141 -3.31 17.66 9.98
C THR A 141 -2.81 18.16 11.32
N LYS A 142 -3.50 17.83 12.41
CA LYS A 142 -3.16 18.33 13.74
C LYS A 142 -3.56 17.35 14.84
N ILE A 143 -2.67 17.19 15.81
CA ILE A 143 -2.96 16.57 17.10
C ILE A 143 -3.21 17.70 18.11
N GLY A 144 -4.33 17.68 18.83
CA GLY A 144 -4.70 18.75 19.75
C GLY A 144 -5.59 18.29 20.88
#